data_AF-A0A3B0ZFY3-F1
#
_entry.id   AF-A0A3B0ZFY3-F1
#
_cell.length_a   1.000
_cell.length_b   1.000
_cell.length_c   1.000
_cell.angle_alpha   90.00
_cell.angle_beta   90.00
_cell.angle_gamma   90.00
#
_symmetry.space_group_name_H-M   'P 1'
#
loop_
_entity.id
_entity.type
_entity.pdbx_description
1 polymer ?
#
loop_
_entity_poly.entity_id
_entity_poly.type
_entity_poly.pdbx_seq_one_letter_code
_entity_poly.pdbx_strand_id
1 'polypeptide(L)' 'VNYALPIAIIGLFFTLYHCLLYFGFIPENLQPCSQGVSCADEGMELFGFLPIPLLSLASFSLIILFLLTSRFSK' A
#
# COMPACT_ATOMS: atom_id res chain seq x y z
N VAL A 1 1.54 -19.59 -12.88
CA VAL A 1 1.32 -18.39 -12.02
C VAL A 1 1.66 -18.75 -10.57
N ASN A 2 2.88 -19.23 -10.29
CA ASN A 2 3.21 -19.81 -8.97
C ASN A 2 3.88 -18.79 -8.03
N TYR A 3 4.49 -17.74 -8.57
CA TYR A 3 5.24 -16.73 -7.80
C TYR A 3 4.54 -15.37 -7.71
N ALA A 4 3.50 -15.15 -8.52
CA ALA A 4 2.83 -13.85 -8.58
C ALA A 4 1.87 -13.62 -7.38
N LEU A 5 1.35 -14.68 -6.75
CA LEU A 5 0.53 -14.54 -5.54
C LEU A 5 1.35 -14.07 -4.33
N PRO A 6 2.49 -14.71 -3.97
CA PRO A 6 3.28 -14.25 -2.82
C PRO A 6 3.87 -12.85 -3.02
N ILE A 7 4.27 -12.48 -4.25
CA ILE A 7 4.78 -11.13 -4.53
C ILE A 7 3.69 -10.07 -4.32
N ALA A 8 2.45 -10.35 -4.73
CA ALA A 8 1.33 -9.42 -4.60
C ALA A 8 0.89 -9.27 -3.13
N ILE A 9 0.97 -10.34 -2.34
CA ILE A 9 0.72 -10.29 -0.89
C ILE A 9 1.74 -9.40 -0.17
N ILE A 10 3.03 -9.51 -0.52
CA ILE A 10 4.09 -8.67 0.07
C ILE A 10 3.83 -7.19 -0.26
N GLY A 11 3.48 -6.88 -1.52
CA GLY A 11 3.11 -5.51 -1.92
C GLY A 11 1.85 -4.99 -1.22
N LEU A 12 0.86 -5.86 -0.99
CA LEU A 12 -0.34 -5.51 -0.22
C LEU A 12 0.00 -5.18 1.24
N PHE A 13 0.91 -5.93 1.88
CA PHE A 13 1.35 -5.63 3.25
C PHE A 13 2.02 -4.26 3.35
N PHE A 14 2.88 -3.93 2.37
CA PHE A 14 3.59 -2.65 2.34
C PHE A 14 2.65 -1.46 2.14
N THR A 15 1.67 -1.59 1.25
CA THR A 15 0.66 -0.54 1.01
C THR A 15 -0.30 -0.37 2.17
N LEU A 16 -0.64 -1.46 2.86
CA LEU A 16 -1.45 -1.42 4.08
C LEU A 16 -0.71 -0.73 5.22
N TYR A 17 0.60 -0.97 5.37
CA TYR A 17 1.45 -0.24 6.31
C TYR A 17 1.48 1.27 6.03
N HIS A 18 1.68 1.67 4.77
CA HIS A 18 1.65 3.09 4.38
C HIS A 18 0.26 3.72 4.54
N CYS A 19 -0.82 2.99 4.27
CA CYS A 19 -2.17 3.46 4.50
C CYS A 19 -2.44 3.69 6.00
N LEU A 20 -1.97 2.79 6.84
CA LEU A 20 -2.11 2.89 8.29
C LEU A 20 -1.29 4.06 8.88
N LEU A 21 -0.10 4.32 8.32
CA LEU A 21 0.70 5.51 8.60
C LEU A 21 -0.03 6.79 8.21
N TYR A 22 -0.60 6.83 7.01
CA TYR A 22 -1.35 7.99 6.50
C TYR A 22 -2.59 8.29 7.35
N PHE A 23 -3.31 7.26 7.82
CA PHE A 23 -4.44 7.42 8.73
C PHE A 23 -4.05 7.82 10.17
N GLY A 24 -2.75 7.96 10.47
CA GLY A 24 -2.27 8.40 11.78
C GLY A 24 -2.43 7.36 12.90
N PHE A 25 -2.65 6.09 12.54
CA PHE A 25 -2.79 5.02 13.53
C PHE A 25 -1.44 4.64 14.17
N ILE A 26 -0.33 4.96 13.49
CA ILE A 26 1.04 4.79 14.00
C ILE A 26 1.60 6.17 14.35
N PRO A 27 1.86 6.45 15.64
CA PRO A 27 2.41 7.73 16.06
C PRO A 27 3.79 7.94 15.44
N GLU A 28 4.07 9.19 15.08
CA GLU A 28 5.33 9.72 14.54
C GLU A 28 6.60 9.21 15.26
N ASN A 29 6.49 8.84 16.53
CA ASN A 29 7.58 8.32 17.37
C ASN A 29 8.06 6.90 16.98
N LEU A 30 7.24 6.09 16.28
CA LEU A 30 7.63 4.77 15.78
C LEU A 30 8.07 4.79 14.32
N GLN A 31 7.93 5.92 13.64
CA GLN A 31 8.35 6.04 12.25
C GLN A 31 9.87 6.25 12.21
N PRO A 32 10.63 5.46 11.44
CA PRO A 32 12.07 5.65 11.27
C PRO A 32 12.39 6.85 10.36
N CYS A 33 11.56 7.89 10.42
CA CYS A 33 11.66 9.10 9.62
C CYS A 33 12.49 10.12 10.40
N SER A 34 13.75 9.77 10.60
CA SER A 34 14.63 10.44 11.56
C SER A 34 15.46 11.57 10.95
N GLN A 35 15.27 12.00 9.70
CA GLN A 35 16.19 12.94 9.03
C GLN A 35 15.46 13.82 7.98
N GLY A 36 14.70 14.82 8.43
CA GLY A 36 14.30 15.97 7.59
C GLY A 36 13.38 15.69 6.39
N VAL A 37 12.84 14.48 6.26
CA VAL A 37 11.87 14.11 5.21
C VAL A 37 10.53 13.74 5.84
N SER A 38 9.46 14.36 5.37
CA SER A 38 8.09 14.09 5.82
C SER A 38 7.62 12.74 5.25
N CYS A 39 7.51 11.74 6.12
CA CYS A 39 6.92 10.43 5.80
C CYS A 39 5.39 10.44 5.71
N ALA A 40 4.78 11.61 5.95
CA ALA A 40 3.37 11.91 5.75
C ALA A 40 3.24 13.37 5.28
N ASP A 41 4.06 13.78 4.32
CA ASP A 41 3.98 15.13 3.75
C ASP A 41 2.66 15.33 3.03
N GLU A 42 2.16 16.55 3.09
CA GLU A 42 1.11 17.15 2.24
C GLU A 42 1.31 16.93 0.72
N GLY A 43 2.44 16.38 0.27
CA GLY A 43 2.68 15.88 -1.10
C GLY A 43 2.26 14.42 -1.37
N MET A 44 1.69 13.68 -0.41
CA MET A 44 1.24 12.28 -0.58
C MET A 44 -0.14 12.13 -1.21
N GLU A 45 -0.70 13.22 -1.69
CA GLU A 45 -1.96 13.31 -2.38
C GLU A 45 -1.72 13.60 -3.87
N LEU A 46 -2.15 12.68 -4.73
CA LEU A 46 -2.38 13.04 -6.12
C LEU A 46 -3.55 14.05 -6.14
N PHE A 47 -3.33 15.20 -6.79
CA PHE A 47 -4.37 16.21 -7.02
C PHE A 47 -4.92 16.94 -5.78
N GLY A 48 -4.28 16.83 -4.61
CA GLY A 48 -4.76 17.49 -3.41
C GLY A 48 -5.88 16.73 -2.65
N PHE A 49 -6.18 15.49 -3.08
CA PHE A 49 -7.35 14.75 -2.57
C PHE A 49 -7.13 13.22 -2.51
N LEU A 50 -6.27 12.65 -3.36
CA LEU A 50 -6.20 11.20 -3.52
C LEU A 50 -4.87 10.63 -3.00
N PRO A 51 -4.86 9.99 -1.81
CA PRO A 51 -3.64 9.46 -1.24
C PRO A 51 -3.07 8.32 -2.09
N ILE A 52 -1.78 8.42 -2.44
CA ILE A 52 -1.03 7.40 -3.18
C ILE A 52 -1.10 6.01 -2.49
N PRO A 53 -1.03 5.91 -1.14
CA PRO A 53 -1.20 4.63 -0.45
C PRO A 53 -2.52 3.91 -0.76
N LEU A 54 -3.61 4.66 -0.88
CA LEU A 54 -4.94 4.11 -1.15
C LEU A 54 -5.05 3.60 -2.59
N LEU A 55 -4.45 4.32 -3.55
CA LEU A 55 -4.35 3.88 -4.95
C LEU A 55 -3.55 2.57 -5.08
N SER A 56 -2.43 2.51 -4.37
CA SER A 56 -1.55 1.34 -4.39
C SER A 56 -2.22 0.13 -3.74
N LEU A 57 -2.92 0.32 -2.61
CA LEU A 57 -3.74 -0.70 -1.96
C LEU A 57 -4.80 -1.26 -2.94
N ALA A 58 -5.51 -0.38 -3.66
CA ALA A 58 -6.52 -0.78 -4.64
C ALA A 58 -5.91 -1.60 -5.79
N SER A 59 -4.75 -1.20 -6.32
CA SER A 59 -4.03 -1.94 -7.36
C SER A 59 -3.62 -3.34 -6.90
N PHE A 60 -2.98 -3.48 -5.74
CA PHE A 60 -2.57 -4.80 -5.25
C PHE A 60 -3.76 -5.70 -4.91
N SER A 61 -4.86 -5.12 -4.40
CA SER A 61 -6.11 -5.86 -4.16
C SER A 61 -6.70 -6.39 -5.47
N LEU A 62 -6.74 -5.58 -6.54
CA LEU A 62 -7.18 -6.01 -7.88
C LEU A 62 -6.27 -7.09 -8.47
N ILE A 63 -4.95 -6.96 -8.34
CA ILE A 63 -3.99 -7.96 -8.81
C ILE A 63 -4.23 -9.30 -8.11
N ILE A 64 -4.41 -9.31 -6.79
CA ILE A 64 -4.71 -10.52 -6.02
C ILE A 64 -6.05 -11.11 -6.45
N LEU A 65 -7.09 -10.29 -6.63
CA LEU A 65 -8.40 -10.72 -7.10
C LEU A 65 -8.30 -11.42 -8.47
N PHE A 66 -7.66 -10.78 -9.46
CA PHE A 66 -7.48 -11.35 -10.79
C PHE A 66 -6.69 -12.66 -10.77
N LEU A 67 -5.64 -12.72 -9.95
CA LEU A 67 -4.80 -13.90 -9.82
C LEU A 67 -5.56 -15.05 -9.15
N LEU A 68 -6.37 -14.76 -8.13
CA LEU A 68 -7.28 -15.72 -7.51
C LEU A 68 -8.32 -16.23 -8.49
N THR A 69 -9.01 -15.36 -9.23
CA THR A 69 -9.99 -15.75 -10.27
C THR A 69 -9.35 -16.62 -11.35
N SER A 70 -8.15 -16.26 -11.83
CA SER A 70 -7.40 -17.05 -12.82
C SER A 70 -6.95 -18.41 -12.27
N ARG A 71 -6.60 -18.49 -10.99
CA ARG A 71 -6.27 -19.76 -10.32
C ARG A 71 -7.50 -20.63 -10.06
N PHE A 72 -8.66 -20.03 -9.77
CA PHE A 72 -9.90 -20.76 -9.50
C PHE A 72 -10.58 -21.27 -10.78
N SER A 73 -10.39 -20.59 -11.91
CA SER A 73 -10.93 -21.01 -13.20
C SER A 73 -10.15 -22.15 -13.87
N LYS A 74 -9.13 -22.70 -13.19
CA LYS A 74 -8.35 -23.86 -13.64
C LYS A 74 -8.57 -25.02 -12.68
#